data_AF-A0A554LS53-F1
#
_entry.id   AF-A0A554LS53-F1
#
_cell.length_a   1.000
_cell.length_b   1.000
_cell.length_c   1.000
_cell.angle_alpha   90.00
_cell.angle_beta   90.00
_cell.angle_gamma   90.00
#
_symmetry.space_group_name_H-M   'P 1'
#
loop_
_entity.id
_entity.type
_entity.pdbx_description
1 polymer ?
#
loop_
_entity_poly.entity_id
_entity_poly.type
_entity_poly.pdbx_seq_one_letter_code
_entity_poly.pdbx_strand_id
1 'polypeptide(L)' 'DNIFLETAIAGKADYLVTGDKDLLTLKKINGTQIITLRDFLTELSNPSNKNFI' A
#
# COMPACT_ATOMS: atom_id res chain seq x y z
N ASP A 1 -12.47 -7.65 -3.90
CA ASP A 1 -11.63 -7.04 -2.84
C ASP A 1 -10.62 -7.99 -2.22
N ASN A 2 -11.04 -9.18 -1.74
CA ASN A 2 -10.11 -10.12 -1.08
C ASN A 2 -8.89 -10.52 -1.93
N ILE A 3 -9.04 -10.69 -3.25
CA ILE A 3 -7.93 -11.09 -4.12
C ILE A 3 -6.77 -10.08 -4.08
N PHE A 4 -7.06 -8.77 -3.99
CA PHE A 4 -6.01 -7.74 -3.95
C PHE A 4 -5.25 -7.76 -2.61
N LEU A 5 -5.99 -7.97 -1.52
CA LEU A 5 -5.42 -8.12 -0.18
C LEU A 5 -4.55 -9.37 -0.10
N GLU A 6 -5.06 -10.51 -0.55
CA GLU A 6 -4.33 -11.77 -0.58
C GLU A 6 -3.10 -11.70 -1.49
N THR A 7 -3.20 -11.03 -2.63
CA THR A 7 -2.05 -10.83 -3.54
C THR A 7 -0.97 -9.98 -2.88
N ALA A 8 -1.36 -8.89 -2.19
CA ALA A 8 -0.39 -8.04 -1.49
C ALA A 8 0.29 -8.78 -0.34
N ILE A 9 -0.46 -9.60 0.40
CA ILE A 9 0.07 -10.47 1.46
C ILE A 9 1.03 -11.52 0.88
N ALA A 10 0.60 -12.25 -0.15
CA ALA A 10 1.38 -13.30 -0.78
C ALA A 10 2.67 -12.76 -1.42
N GLY A 11 2.58 -11.57 -2.01
CA GLY A 11 3.71 -10.83 -2.57
C GLY A 11 4.58 -10.13 -1.52
N LYS A 12 4.20 -10.15 -0.23
CA LYS A 12 4.86 -9.41 0.86
C LYS A 12 5.06 -7.93 0.53
N ALA A 13 4.10 -7.33 -0.15
CA ALA A 13 4.19 -5.95 -0.58
C ALA A 13 4.20 -4.99 0.62
N ASP A 14 5.03 -3.96 0.58
CA ASP A 14 5.00 -2.90 1.60
C ASP A 14 3.78 -1.98 1.43
N TYR A 15 3.28 -1.83 0.19
CA TYR A 15 2.18 -0.93 -0.15
C TYR A 15 1.17 -1.58 -1.12
N LEU A 16 -0.12 -1.39 -0.83
CA LEU A 16 -1.24 -1.61 -1.75
C LEU A 16 -1.81 -0.24 -2.12
N VAL A 17 -1.54 0.22 -3.34
CA VAL A 17 -2.01 1.51 -3.84
C VAL A 17 -3.39 1.34 -4.46
N THR A 18 -4.40 2.03 -3.93
CA THR A 18 -5.77 1.95 -4.44
C THR A 18 -6.55 3.27 -4.29
N GLY A 19 -7.56 3.46 -5.14
CA GLY A 19 -8.54 4.54 -5.02
C GLY A 19 -9.87 4.09 -4.39
N ASP A 20 -9.98 2.79 -4.06
CA ASP A 20 -11.17 2.19 -3.46
C ASP A 20 -11.31 2.62 -2.00
N LYS A 21 -12.45 3.25 -1.66
CA LYS A 21 -12.68 3.79 -0.32
C LYS A 21 -12.83 2.70 0.74
N ASP A 22 -13.44 1.57 0.38
CA ASP A 22 -13.68 0.48 1.31
C ASP A 22 -12.35 -0.18 1.69
N LEU A 23 -11.46 -0.40 0.72
CA LEU A 23 -10.10 -0.87 0.98
C LEU A 23 -9.26 0.14 1.79
N LEU A 24 -9.38 1.43 1.48
CA LEU A 24 -8.67 2.49 2.22
C LEU A 24 -9.10 2.59 3.69
N THR A 25 -10.32 2.16 4.05
CA THR A 25 -10.74 2.13 5.47
C THR A 25 -9.91 1.16 6.31
N LEU A 26 -9.35 0.11 5.71
CA LEU A 26 -8.53 -0.89 6.39
C LEU A 26 -7.16 -0.32 6.80
N LYS A 27 -6.63 0.65 6.03
CA LYS A 27 -5.33 1.34 6.19
C LYS A 27 -4.08 0.46 6.16
N LYS A 28 -4.11 -0.75 6.73
CA LYS A 28 -2.99 -1.68 6.80
C LYS A 28 -3.48 -3.11 6.92
N ILE A 29 -2.81 -4.03 6.24
CA ILE A 29 -3.05 -5.46 6.35
C ILE A 29 -1.73 -6.23 6.36
N ASN A 30 -1.51 -7.09 7.37
CA ASN A 30 -0.34 -7.97 7.45
C ASN A 30 1.03 -7.30 7.16
N GLY A 31 1.22 -6.04 7.56
CA GLY A 31 2.44 -5.27 7.26
C GLY A 31 2.33 -4.35 6.06
N THR A 32 1.53 -4.70 5.06
CA THR A 32 1.23 -3.89 3.86
C THR A 32 0.38 -2.67 4.19
N GLN A 33 0.83 -1.48 3.82
CA GLN A 33 0.05 -0.24 3.95
C GLN A 33 -0.89 -0.06 2.77
N ILE A 34 -2.15 0.26 3.02
CA ILE A 34 -3.16 0.51 1.98
C ILE A 34 -3.33 2.02 1.86
N ILE A 35 -2.87 2.58 0.76
CA ILE A 35 -2.74 4.03 0.59
C ILE A 35 -3.23 4.49 -0.79
N THR A 36 -3.47 5.79 -0.91
CA THR A 36 -3.83 6.36 -2.23
C THR A 36 -2.59 6.55 -3.09
N LEU A 37 -2.79 6.69 -4.41
CA LEU A 37 -1.71 7.04 -5.33
C LEU A 37 -1.01 8.35 -4.92
N ARG A 38 -1.76 9.33 -4.40
CA ARG A 38 -1.20 10.60 -3.93
C ARG A 38 -0.27 10.41 -2.74
N ASP A 39 -0.69 9.59 -1.78
CA ASP A 39 0.13 9.30 -0.60
C ASP A 39 1.39 8.55 -1.00
N PHE A 40 1.27 7.59 -1.91
CA PHE A 40 2.41 6.82 -2.41
C PHE A 40 3.44 7.70 -3.14
N LEU A 41 2.98 8.64 -3.97
CA LEU A 41 3.87 9.60 -4.63
C LEU A 41 4.55 10.54 -3.61
N THR A 42 3.85 10.89 -2.54
CA THR A 42 4.41 11.69 -1.44
C THR A 42 5.51 10.92 -0.72
N GLU A 43 5.28 9.64 -0.41
CA GLU A 43 6.30 8.74 0.18
C GLU A 43 7.53 8.57 -0.72
N LEU A 44 7.32 8.40 -2.04
CA LEU A 44 8.41 8.32 -3.02
C LEU A 44 9.25 9.60 -3.10
N SER A 45 8.60 10.76 -2.96
CA SER A 45 9.28 12.05 -2.98
C SER A 45 10.09 12.32 -1.70
N ASN A 46 9.85 11.58 -0.62
CA ASN A 46 10.60 11.71 0.62
C ASN A 46 11.94 10.97 0.49
N PRO A 47 13.09 11.69 0.42
CA PRO A 47 14.39 11.06 0.22
C PRO A 47 14.82 10.14 1.38
N SER A 48 14.12 10.19 2.51
CA SER A 48 14.37 9.41 3.72
C SER A 48 13.88 7.95 3.63
N ASN A 49 12.92 7.65 2.76
CA ASN A 49 12.22 6.35 2.68
C ASN A 49 12.65 5.51 1.45
N LYS A 50 13.92 5.58 1.06
CA LYS A 50 14.45 4.78 -0.06
C LYS A 50 14.81 3.35 0.36
N ASN A 51 13.83 2.55 0.75
CA ASN A 51 13.94 1.08 0.75
C ASN A 51 12.88 0.55 -0.22
N PHE A 52 13.15 0.68 -1.51
CA PHE A 52 12.33 0.13 -2.57
C PHE A 52 13.03 -1.10 -3.16
N ILE A 53 12.96 -2.23 -2.44
CA ILE A 53 13.15 -3.58 -3.01
C ILE A 53 12.29 -4.60 -2.26
#